data_AF-A0A5D0MVD7-F1
#
_entry.id   AF-A0A5D0MVD7-F1
#
_cell.length_a   1.000
_cell.length_b   1.000
_cell.length_c   1.000
_cell.angle_alpha   90.00
_cell.angle_beta   90.00
_cell.angle_gamma   90.00
#
_symmetry.space_group_name_H-M   'P 1'
#
loop_
_entity.id
_entity.type
_entity.pdbx_description
1 polymer ?
#
loop_
_entity_poly.entity_id
_entity_poly.type
_entity_poly.pdbx_seq_one_letter_code
_entity_poly.pdbx_strand_id
1 'polypeptide(L)' 'MSDARSAPLYCPYCGEEDLRPHEAGHGAWECHACARVFTVKFTGLLSRAVNR' A
#
# COMPACT_ATOMS: atom_id res chain seq x y z
N MET A 1 -17.59 2.62 8.29
CA MET A 1 -17.30 2.43 6.86
C MET A 1 -15.80 2.32 6.69
N SER A 2 -15.27 1.13 6.39
CA SER A 2 -13.87 1.01 5.98
C SER A 2 -13.71 1.76 4.66
N ASP A 3 -12.93 2.83 4.68
CA ASP A 3 -12.48 3.55 3.48
C ASP A 3 -11.91 2.50 2.51
N ALA A 4 -12.57 2.33 1.36
CA ALA A 4 -12.44 1.18 0.47
C ALA A 4 -11.09 1.14 -0.26
N ARG A 5 -10.00 0.89 0.47
CA ARG A 5 -8.67 0.62 -0.05
C ARG A 5 -8.31 -0.83 0.21
N SER A 6 -7.93 -1.54 -0.85
CA SER A 6 -7.40 -2.89 -0.69
C SER A 6 -6.09 -2.83 0.09
N ALA A 7 -5.90 -3.76 1.02
CA ALA A 7 -4.59 -3.95 1.63
C ALA A 7 -3.57 -4.38 0.56
N PRO A 8 -2.31 -3.91 0.62
CA PRO A 8 -1.24 -4.55 -0.10
C PRO A 8 -1.10 -5.99 0.38
N LEU A 9 -0.96 -6.92 -0.57
CA LEU A 9 -0.82 -8.34 -0.26
C LEU A 9 0.64 -8.74 -0.03
N TYR A 10 1.59 -8.10 -0.73
CA TYR A 10 3.02 -8.44 -0.68
C TYR A 10 3.88 -7.22 -0.38
N CYS A 11 4.90 -7.40 0.46
CA CYS A 11 5.90 -6.38 0.72
C CYS A 11 6.67 -6.05 -0.56
N PRO A 12 6.75 -4.78 -1.01
CA PRO A 12 7.48 -4.43 -2.22
C PRO A 12 9.00 -4.62 -2.10
N TYR A 13 9.52 -4.89 -0.89
CA TYR A 13 10.95 -5.06 -0.64
C TYR A 13 11.38 -6.52 -0.47
N CYS A 14 10.60 -7.36 0.20
CA CYS A 14 10.97 -8.77 0.46
C CYS A 14 9.97 -9.80 -0.06
N GLY A 15 8.81 -9.40 -0.58
CA GLY A 15 7.79 -10.32 -1.10
C GLY A 15 6.97 -11.04 -0.03
N GLU A 16 7.20 -10.80 1.26
CA GLU A 16 6.45 -11.42 2.36
C GLU A 16 5.07 -10.75 2.56
N GLU A 17 4.12 -11.51 3.10
CA GLU A 17 2.71 -11.09 3.26
C GLU A 17 2.42 -10.54 4.67
N ASP A 18 3.39 -10.56 5.59
CA ASP A 18 3.20 -10.08 6.97
C ASP A 18 3.26 -8.54 7.06
N LEU A 19 2.21 -7.93 6.51
CA LEU A 19 2.01 -6.49 6.41
C LEU A 19 0.95 -6.03 7.42
N ARG A 20 1.22 -4.92 8.12
CA ARG A 20 0.27 -4.27 9.04
C ARG A 20 0.19 -2.77 8.77
N PRO A 21 -0.96 -2.12 9.02
CA PRO A 21 -1.04 -0.66 8.99
C PRO A 21 -0.07 -0.04 10.00
N HIS A 22 0.63 1.01 9.59
CA HIS A 22 1.57 1.74 10.44
C HIS A 22 1.01 3.14 10.77
N GLU A 23 1.33 3.65 11.95
CA GLU A 23 0.78 4.89 12.50
C GLU A 23 1.44 6.18 11.96
N ALA A 24 2.50 6.06 11.17
CA ALA A 24 3.17 7.20 10.52
C ALA A 24 2.28 8.04 9.59
N GLY A 25 1.13 7.51 9.13
CA GLY A 25 0.16 8.30 8.36
C GLY A 25 -0.79 7.48 7.51
N HIS A 26 -1.62 8.17 6.74
CA HIS A 26 -2.60 7.53 5.85
C HIS A 26 -1.92 6.65 4.80
N GLY A 27 -2.34 5.39 4.75
CA GLY A 27 -1.79 4.41 3.81
C GLY A 27 -0.37 3.97 4.14
N ALA A 28 0.14 4.26 5.34
CA ALA A 28 1.41 3.70 5.81
C ALA A 28 1.24 2.23 6.23
N TRP A 29 2.24 1.42 5.90
CA TRP A 29 2.32 -0.01 6.16
C TRP A 29 3.71 -0.36 6.66
N GLU A 30 3.78 -1.34 7.54
CA GLU A 30 5.01 -1.95 7.99
C GLU A 30 5.04 -3.44 7.60
N CYS A 31 6.24 -3.93 7.26
CA CYS A 31 6.49 -5.35 7.06
C CYS A 31 7.25 -5.92 8.25
N HIS A 32 6.65 -6.89 8.94
CA HIS A 32 7.25 -7.53 10.11
C HIS A 32 8.39 -8.48 9.75
N ALA A 33 8.41 -9.00 8.51
CA ALA A 33 9.48 -9.89 8.05
C ALA A 33 10.80 -9.17 7.74
N CYS A 34 10.76 -7.91 7.28
CA CYS A 34 11.96 -7.16 6.89
C CYS A 34 12.11 -5.79 7.56
N ALA A 35 11.24 -5.48 8.53
CA ALA A 35 11.23 -4.26 9.35
C ALA A 35 11.19 -2.93 8.58
N ARG A 36 10.64 -2.93 7.36
CA ARG A 36 10.51 -1.71 6.53
C ARG A 36 9.11 -1.11 6.65
N VAL A 37 9.08 0.21 6.75
CA VAL A 37 7.86 1.03 6.69
C VAL A 37 7.79 1.71 5.32
N PHE A 38 6.61 1.71 4.71
CA PHE A 38 6.35 2.33 3.40
C PHE A 38 4.92 2.87 3.31
N THR A 39 4.65 3.71 2.32
CA THR A 39 3.32 4.31 2.12
C THR A 39 2.77 3.93 0.74
N VAL A 40 1.53 3.45 0.72
CA VAL A 40 0.76 3.22 -0.52
C VAL A 40 -0.13 4.43 -0.79
N LYS A 41 -0.03 4.99 -2.00
CA LYS A 41 -0.79 6.17 -2.42
C LYS A 41 -1.46 5.93 -3.77
N PHE A 42 -2.73 6.33 -3.88
CA PHE A 42 -3.39 6.48 -5.17
C PHE A 42 -2.92 7.78 -5.83
N THR A 43 -2.24 7.67 -6.97
CA THR A 43 -1.70 8.83 -7.70
C THR A 43 -2.70 9.39 -8.71
N GLY A 44 -3.49 8.53 -9.36
CA GLY A 44 -4.42 8.91 -10.42
C GLY A 44 -4.64 7.77 -11.41
N LEU A 45 -5.45 8.04 -12.45
CA LEU A 45 -5.66 7.11 -13.55
C LEU A 45 -4.61 7.34 -14.65
N LEU A 46 -4.21 6.27 -15.35
CA LEU A 46 -3.35 6.37 -16.53
C LEU A 46 -4.07 7.15 -17.64
N SER A 47 -3.37 7.98 -18.41
CA SER A 47 -3.97 8.82 -19.47
C SER A 47 -4.80 8.01 -20.47
N ARG A 48 -4.35 6.79 -20.82
CA ARG A 48 -5.10 5.88 -21.71
C ARG A 48 -6.45 5.42 -21.14
N ALA A 49 -6.61 5.39 -19.82
CA ALA A 49 -7.87 5.03 -19.18
C ALA A 49 -8.87 6.20 -19.17
N VAL A 50 -8.41 7.45 -19.22
CA VAL A 50 -9.25 8.66 -19.23
C VAL A 50 -9.65 9.08 -20.65
N ASN A 51 -8.81 8.79 -21.64
CA ASN A 51 -9.08 9.10 -23.06
C ASN A 51 -9.89 8.00 -23.79
N ARG A 52 -10.60 7.14 -23.05
CA ARG A 52 -11.55 6.15 -23.59
C ARG A 52 -12.97 6.70 -23.48
#